data_AF-A0A7S2WAJ9-F1
#
_entry.id   AF-A0A7S2WAJ9-F1
#
_cell.length_a   1.000
_cell.length_b   1.000
_cell.length_c   1.000
_cell.angle_alpha   90.00
_cell.angle_beta   90.00
_cell.angle_gamma   90.00
#
_symmetry.space_group_name_H-M   'P 1'
#
loop_
_entity.id
_entity.type
_entity.pdbx_description
1 polymer ?
#
loop_
_entity_poly.entity_id
_entity_poly.type
_entity_poly.pdbx_seq_one_letter_code
_entity_poly.pdbx_strand_id
1 'polypeptide(L)'
;NTKNSGRQRYYNYFAYGSNMASATMTSLRKLNPVASTAAVLPKYKLVFTVPGTPLVEPSWAAVEPGENDDDIVHGVLYRLEEDDFVKACQSEGVPFAYRLQRCHVIPYVGDGANAG
;
A
#
# COMPACT_ATOMS: atom_id res chain seq x y z
N ASN A 1 -4.24 -23.34 -27.13
CA ASN A 1 -4.51 -23.07 -25.71
C ASN A 1 -4.82 -21.59 -25.57
N THR A 2 -6.06 -21.22 -25.86
CA THR A 2 -6.54 -19.83 -25.95
C THR A 2 -6.70 -19.28 -24.54
N LYS A 3 -5.72 -18.51 -24.06
CA LYS A 3 -5.91 -17.69 -22.86
C LYS A 3 -7.07 -16.75 -23.14
N ASN A 4 -8.13 -16.91 -22.35
CA ASN A 4 -9.35 -16.12 -22.37
C ASN A 4 -8.99 -14.62 -22.42
N SER A 5 -9.43 -13.91 -23.47
CA SER A 5 -9.18 -12.48 -23.69
C SER A 5 -10.04 -11.63 -22.75
N GLY A 6 -9.97 -11.89 -21.45
CA GLY A 6 -10.58 -11.07 -20.43
C GLY A 6 -9.90 -9.71 -20.40
N ARG A 7 -10.69 -8.64 -20.31
CA ARG A 7 -10.17 -7.28 -20.14
C ARG A 7 -9.23 -7.26 -18.94
N GLN A 8 -7.96 -6.95 -19.16
CA GLN A 8 -6.94 -6.84 -18.12
C GLN A 8 -7.36 -5.73 -17.15
N ARG A 9 -7.50 -6.09 -15.87
CA ARG A 9 -7.91 -5.17 -14.79
C ARG A 9 -6.70 -4.80 -13.95
N TYR A 10 -6.62 -3.51 -13.63
CA TYR A 10 -5.57 -2.96 -12.78
C TYR A 10 -6.17 -2.31 -11.55
N TYR A 11 -5.47 -2.44 -10.44
CA TYR A 11 -5.83 -1.85 -9.16
C TYR A 11 -4.67 -1.03 -8.63
N ASN A 12 -4.98 0.06 -7.95
CA ASN A 12 -4.01 0.89 -7.26
C ASN A 12 -3.95 0.45 -5.78
N TYR A 13 -2.75 0.14 -5.31
CA TYR A 13 -2.46 -0.28 -3.95
C TYR A 13 -1.48 0.70 -3.31
N PHE A 14 -1.90 1.39 -2.26
CA PHE A 14 -1.09 2.38 -1.55
C PHE A 14 -0.41 1.74 -0.34
N ALA A 15 0.92 1.69 -0.38
CA ALA A 15 1.76 1.19 0.70
C ALA A 15 2.31 2.34 1.53
N TYR A 16 2.14 2.27 2.85
CA TYR A 16 2.60 3.29 3.83
C TYR A 16 3.42 2.68 4.98
N GLY A 17 3.87 1.43 4.81
CA GLY A 17 4.67 0.67 5.78
C GLY A 17 5.75 -0.17 5.09
N SER A 18 6.02 -1.38 5.58
CA SER A 18 7.09 -2.25 5.04
C SER A 18 6.97 -2.58 3.54
N ASN A 19 5.76 -2.51 2.98
CA ASN A 19 5.50 -2.68 1.55
C ASN A 19 5.97 -1.51 0.67
N MET A 20 6.39 -0.38 1.26
CA MET A 20 7.04 0.70 0.51
C MET A 20 8.37 0.23 -0.10
N ALA A 21 9.04 -0.74 0.53
CA ALA A 21 10.24 -1.35 -0.03
C ALA A 21 9.89 -2.30 -1.18
N SER A 22 10.47 -2.06 -2.36
CA SER A 22 10.23 -2.89 -3.56
C SER A 22 10.58 -4.36 -3.33
N ALA A 23 11.64 -4.65 -2.56
CA ALA A 23 12.04 -6.01 -2.21
C ALA A 23 10.98 -6.76 -1.39
N THR A 24 10.22 -6.08 -0.53
CA THR A 24 9.09 -6.67 0.20
C THR A 24 8.01 -7.12 -0.79
N MET A 25 7.69 -6.28 -1.77
CA MET A 25 6.66 -6.58 -2.76
C MET A 25 7.07 -7.72 -3.69
N THR A 26 8.30 -7.71 -4.20
CA THR A 26 8.76 -8.66 -5.22
C THR A 26 9.32 -9.95 -4.64
N SER A 27 10.15 -9.87 -3.59
CA SER A 27 10.87 -11.03 -3.06
C SER A 27 10.10 -11.76 -1.96
N LEU A 28 9.49 -11.02 -1.03
CA LEU A 28 8.73 -11.62 0.07
C LEU A 28 7.31 -11.98 -0.35
N ARG A 29 6.60 -11.06 -1.02
CA ARG A 29 5.20 -11.27 -1.42
C ARG A 29 5.01 -11.84 -2.83
N LYS A 30 6.09 -11.94 -3.61
CA LYS A 30 6.08 -12.51 -4.98
C LYS A 30 5.06 -11.83 -5.90
N LEU A 31 4.91 -10.51 -5.75
CA LEU A 31 4.08 -9.66 -6.59
C LEU A 31 4.91 -9.06 -7.72
N ASN A 32 4.26 -8.73 -8.85
CA ASN A 32 4.87 -8.07 -9.99
C ASN A 32 4.17 -6.74 -10.28
N PRO A 33 4.49 -5.65 -9.53
CA PRO A 33 3.91 -4.35 -9.80
C PRO A 33 4.23 -3.87 -11.21
N VAL A 34 3.22 -3.39 -11.91
CA VAL A 34 3.32 -2.87 -13.29
C VAL A 34 3.97 -1.48 -13.30
N ALA A 35 3.72 -0.71 -12.24
CA ALA A 35 4.32 0.58 -11.99
C ALA A 35 4.31 0.89 -10.49
N SER A 36 5.19 1.80 -10.07
CA SER A 36 5.26 2.33 -8.71
C SER A 36 5.59 3.82 -8.76
N THR A 37 4.94 4.63 -7.95
CA THR A 37 5.24 6.07 -7.83
C THR A 37 5.09 6.53 -6.39
N ALA A 38 5.80 7.59 -6.00
CA ALA A 38 5.62 8.21 -4.69
C ALA A 38 4.24 8.88 -4.65
N ALA A 39 3.57 8.84 -3.49
CA ALA A 39 2.25 9.42 -3.34
C ALA A 39 1.96 9.79 -1.89
N VAL A 40 0.96 10.66 -1.70
CA VAL A 40 0.44 11.05 -0.39
C VAL A 40 -1.01 10.63 -0.21
N LEU A 41 -1.37 10.33 1.04
CA LEU A 41 -2.73 10.13 1.51
C LEU A 41 -3.08 11.27 2.49
N PRO A 42 -3.83 12.29 2.04
CA PRO A 42 -4.22 13.42 2.90
C PRO A 42 -5.31 13.04 3.91
N LYS A 43 -5.36 13.75 5.04
CA LYS A 43 -6.33 13.59 6.14
C LYS A 43 -6.20 12.28 6.92
N TYR A 44 -4.99 11.72 6.93
CA TYR A 44 -4.66 10.54 7.71
C TYR A 44 -3.34 10.76 8.45
N LYS A 45 -3.19 10.09 9.59
CA LYS A 45 -1.94 10.00 10.34
C LYS A 45 -1.45 8.56 10.37
N LEU A 46 -0.14 8.37 10.27
CA LEU A 46 0.51 7.08 10.43
C LEU A 46 0.61 6.76 11.92
N VAL A 47 0.14 5.59 12.31
CA VAL A 47 0.18 5.12 13.70
C VAL A 47 0.75 3.70 13.77
N PHE A 48 1.28 3.33 14.93
CA PHE A 48 1.78 1.98 15.21
C PHE A 48 0.95 1.36 16.34
N THR A 49 -0.36 1.26 16.11
CA THR A 49 -1.34 0.81 17.11
C THR A 49 -1.73 -0.66 16.94
N VAL A 50 -1.35 -1.32 15.84
CA VAL A 50 -1.66 -2.73 15.62
C VAL A 50 -0.62 -3.58 16.38
N PRO A 51 -1.01 -4.33 17.44
CA PRO A 51 -0.07 -5.13 18.20
C PRO A 51 0.61 -6.15 17.29
N GLY A 52 1.94 -6.15 17.28
CA GLY A 52 2.69 -7.15 16.54
C GLY A 52 2.84 -8.44 17.34
N THR A 53 3.68 -9.35 16.84
CA THR A 53 3.99 -10.61 17.54
C THR A 53 5.13 -10.37 18.53
N PRO A 54 4.94 -10.62 19.84
CA PRO A 54 6.01 -10.47 20.83
C PRO A 54 7.29 -11.18 20.38
N LEU A 55 8.44 -10.51 20.50
CA LEU A 55 9.78 -10.98 20.10
C LEU A 55 10.08 -11.03 18.59
N VAL A 56 9.12 -10.70 17.71
CA VAL A 56 9.34 -10.67 16.25
C VAL A 56 9.18 -9.25 15.70
N GLU A 57 8.05 -8.61 15.98
CA GLU A 57 7.75 -7.23 15.57
C GLU A 57 6.84 -6.65 16.65
N PRO A 58 7.20 -5.55 17.32
CA PRO A 58 6.40 -5.02 18.43
C PRO A 58 5.07 -4.40 17.97
N SER A 59 5.02 -3.82 16.78
CA SER A 59 3.81 -3.18 16.25
C SER A 59 3.84 -3.04 14.73
N TRP A 60 2.68 -3.14 14.08
CA TRP A 60 2.54 -2.88 12.64
C TRP A 60 1.96 -1.50 12.36
N ALA A 61 2.33 -0.95 11.20
CA ALA A 61 1.87 0.34 10.72
C ALA A 61 0.38 0.30 10.32
N ALA A 62 -0.39 1.26 10.82
CA ALA A 62 -1.76 1.52 10.42
C ALA A 62 -1.96 3.01 10.12
N VAL A 63 -3.10 3.35 9.52
CA VAL A 63 -3.50 4.74 9.32
C VAL A 63 -4.83 5.01 10.02
N GLU A 64 -4.90 6.15 10.67
CA GLU A 64 -6.12 6.65 11.32
C GLU A 64 -6.49 8.00 10.70
N PRO A 65 -7.77 8.41 10.72
CA PRO A 65 -8.15 9.77 10.34
C PRO A 65 -7.31 10.80 11.09
N GLY A 66 -6.80 11.78 10.34
CA GLY A 66 -6.12 12.93 10.90
C GLY A 66 -7.10 13.86 11.62
N GLU A 67 -6.56 14.64 12.56
CA GLU A 67 -7.30 15.69 13.26
C GLU A 67 -7.06 17.07 12.62
N ASN A 68 -5.95 17.21 11.87
CA ASN A 68 -5.57 18.44 11.18
C ASN A 68 -5.67 18.27 9.66
N ASP A 69 -5.94 19.38 8.94
CA ASP A 69 -5.95 19.37 7.47
C ASP A 69 -4.57 19.05 6.87
N ASP A 70 -3.50 19.32 7.62
CA ASP A 70 -2.11 19.06 7.24
C ASP A 70 -1.64 17.63 7.56
N ASP A 71 -2.50 16.79 8.15
CA ASP A 71 -2.16 15.40 8.43
C ASP A 71 -2.09 14.61 7.11
N ILE A 72 -0.87 14.21 6.75
CA ILE A 72 -0.56 13.55 5.47
C ILE A 72 0.31 12.32 5.72
N VAL A 73 -0.04 11.21 5.07
CA VAL A 73 0.80 9.99 5.05
C VAL A 73 1.49 9.87 3.70
N HIS A 74 2.82 9.85 3.70
CA HIS A 74 3.62 9.55 2.51
C HIS A 74 3.73 8.03 2.31
N GLY A 75 3.75 7.61 1.05
CA GLY A 75 3.83 6.21 0.69
C GLY A 75 4.18 5.96 -0.77
N VAL A 76 4.02 4.72 -1.19
CA VAL A 76 4.22 4.26 -2.57
C VAL A 76 2.90 3.76 -3.13
N LEU A 77 2.48 4.32 -4.25
CA LEU A 77 1.32 3.86 -5.01
C LEU A 77 1.77 2.86 -6.07
N TYR A 78 1.41 1.60 -5.88
CA TYR A 78 1.65 0.52 -6.83
C TYR A 78 0.45 0.33 -7.75
N ARG A 79 0.72 0.11 -9.04
CA ARG A 79 -0.27 -0.41 -9.99
C ARG A 79 -0.10 -1.91 -10.12
N LEU A 80 -1.10 -2.67 -9.70
CA LEU A 80 -1.09 -4.14 -9.70
C LEU A 80 -2.10 -4.68 -10.70
N GLU A 81 -1.80 -5.83 -11.30
CA GLU A 81 -2.82 -6.65 -11.98
C GLU A 81 -3.76 -7.29 -10.95
N GLU A 82 -4.95 -7.69 -11.40
CA GLU A 82 -5.98 -8.29 -10.53
C GLU A 82 -5.47 -9.45 -9.67
N ASP A 83 -4.74 -10.40 -10.27
CA ASP A 83 -4.20 -11.56 -9.55
C ASP A 83 -3.22 -11.16 -8.44
N ASP A 84 -2.37 -10.16 -8.70
CA ASP A 84 -1.39 -9.67 -7.73
C ASP A 84 -2.04 -8.78 -6.66
N PHE A 85 -3.08 -8.03 -7.01
CA PHE A 85 -3.88 -7.29 -6.03
C PHE A 85 -4.58 -8.24 -5.05
N VAL A 86 -5.15 -9.35 -5.55
CA VAL A 86 -5.78 -10.38 -4.70
C VAL A 86 -4.75 -11.01 -3.75
N LYS A 87 -3.56 -11.37 -4.25
CA LYS A 87 -2.47 -11.88 -3.40
C LYS A 87 -2.04 -10.88 -2.34
N ALA A 88 -1.92 -9.59 -2.70
CA ALA A 88 -1.59 -8.53 -1.75
C ALA A 88 -2.63 -8.50 -0.61
N CYS A 89 -3.92 -8.51 -0.93
CA CYS A 89 -5.01 -8.54 0.05
C CYS A 89 -4.93 -9.76 0.98
N GLN A 90 -4.65 -10.94 0.44
CA GLN A 90 -4.50 -12.17 1.22
C GLN A 90 -3.32 -12.10 2.19
N SER A 91 -2.18 -11.54 1.76
CA SER A 91 -0.98 -11.40 2.60
C SER A 91 -1.11 -10.36 3.72
N GLU A 92 -2.01 -9.38 3.56
CA GLU A 92 -2.40 -8.46 4.63
C GLU A 92 -3.39 -9.09 5.63
N GLY A 93 -3.77 -10.36 5.44
CA GLY A 93 -4.77 -11.02 6.28
C GLY A 93 -6.15 -10.37 6.19
N VAL A 94 -6.50 -9.71 5.07
CA VAL A 94 -7.84 -9.12 4.87
C VAL A 94 -8.90 -10.23 4.87
N PRO A 95 -10.02 -10.08 5.61
CA PRO A 95 -10.45 -8.91 6.38
C PRO A 95 -10.12 -8.94 7.89
N PHE A 96 -9.33 -9.91 8.35
CA PHE A 96 -9.12 -10.19 9.78
C PHE A 96 -8.04 -9.30 10.42
N ALA A 97 -6.93 -9.03 9.72
CA ALA A 97 -5.85 -8.16 10.22
C ALA A 97 -5.97 -6.72 9.71
N TYR A 98 -6.35 -6.53 8.45
CA TYR A 98 -6.62 -5.22 7.84
C TYR A 98 -7.94 -5.20 7.06
N ARG A 99 -8.53 -4.02 6.90
CA ARG A 99 -9.74 -3.80 6.08
C ARG A 99 -9.38 -3.03 4.81
N LEU A 100 -9.86 -3.50 3.66
CA LEU A 100 -9.74 -2.74 2.42
C LEU A 100 -10.56 -1.45 2.50
N GLN A 101 -9.91 -0.33 2.22
CA GLN A 101 -10.52 0.98 2.18
C GLN A 101 -10.16 1.69 0.87
N ARG A 102 -11.16 2.28 0.23
CA ARG A 102 -10.92 3.16 -0.93
C ARG A 102 -10.54 4.54 -0.41
N CYS A 103 -9.38 5.01 -0.80
CA CYS A 103 -8.84 6.30 -0.39
C CYS A 103 -8.49 7.16 -1.61
N HIS A 104 -8.53 8.49 -1.45
CA HIS A 104 -8.02 9.41 -2.44
C HIS A 104 -6.53 9.64 -2.19
N VAL A 105 -5.69 9.11 -3.09
CA VAL A 105 -4.24 9.14 -3.00
C VAL A 105 -3.70 10.00 -4.15
N ILE A 106 -2.78 10.91 -3.83
CA ILE A 106 -2.25 11.90 -4.77
C ILE A 106 -0.80 11.55 -5.09
N PRO A 107 -0.48 11.10 -6.32
CA PRO A 107 0.90 10.81 -6.71
C PRO A 107 1.71 12.10 -6.87
N TYR A 108 3.01 12.04 -6.59
CA TYR A 108 3.95 13.13 -6.79
C TYR A 108 5.32 12.61 -7.26
N VAL A 109 6.14 13.51 -7.80
CA VAL A 109 7.53 13.22 -8.16
C VAL A 109 8.43 13.84 -7.11
N GLY A 110 9.18 13.02 -6.39
CA GLY A 110 10.24 13.51 -5.51
C GLY A 110 11.45 13.89 -6.33
N ASP A 111 11.66 15.19 -6.56
CA ASP A 111 12.82 15.74 -7.29
C ASP A 111 13.88 16.34 -6.35
N GLY A 112 13.69 16.19 -5.04
CA GLY A 112 14.54 16.78 -4.00
C GLY A 112 14.29 18.27 -3.74
N ALA A 113 13.47 18.94 -4.56
CA ALA A 113 13.01 20.31 -4.35
C ALA A 113 11.58 20.35 -3.81
N ASN A 114 10.73 19.41 -4.23
CA ASN A 114 9.36 19.24 -3.75
C ASN A 114 9.15 17.79 -3.33
N ALA A 115 8.86 17.56 -2.06
CA ALA A 115 8.57 16.24 -1.52
C ALA A 115 7.12 16.18 -1.02
N GLY A 116 6.17 16.52 -1.89
CA GLY A 116 4.73 16.55 -1.56
C GLY A 116 4.31 17.81 -0.83
#